data_AF-A0A9Q4H5B8-F1
#
_entry.id   AF-A0A9Q4H5B8-F1
#
_cell.length_a   1.000
_cell.length_b   1.000
_cell.length_c   1.000
_cell.angle_alpha   90.00
_cell.angle_beta   90.00
_cell.angle_gamma   90.00
#
_symmetry.space_group_name_H-M   'P 1'
#
loop_
_entity.id
_entity.type
_entity.pdbx_description
1 polymer ?
#
loop_
_entity_poly.entity_id
_entity_poly.type
_entity_poly.pdbx_seq_one_letter_code
_entity_poly.pdbx_strand_id
1 'polypeptide(L)'
;MAKKEVKTDLWVYELLKEAGISLDPQGSSIKELNDALKTASKSGKGNVGFPEYCGVVQDFVIVIEDKADVVKHIQRNNDQLICRENKSITDFAVNGALHYGIHLAQNTSYKKVIAIGVSGNEKRHKISPLFINERGEYKELDDVETFTLFNDKNIKEYYTKYILKEETDDEKTTVEILKDAKALHEDLRNANKIPETISGLSLS
;
A
#
# COMPACT_ATOMS: atom_id res chain seq x y z
N MET A 1 15.83 -4.98 11.08
CA MET A 1 14.36 -5.00 11.02
C MET A 1 13.82 -5.62 12.31
N ALA A 2 12.86 -4.97 12.96
CA ALA A 2 12.29 -5.48 14.20
C ALA A 2 11.40 -6.71 13.93
N LYS A 3 11.27 -7.64 14.89
CA LYS A 3 10.43 -8.85 14.73
C LYS A 3 8.97 -8.57 14.34
N LYS A 4 8.46 -7.37 14.63
CA LYS A 4 7.11 -6.95 14.27
C LYS A 4 7.00 -6.49 12.82
N GLU A 5 8.01 -5.79 12.30
CA GLU A 5 8.07 -5.36 10.89
C GLU A 5 8.06 -6.58 9.98
N VAL A 6 8.93 -7.57 10.23
CA VAL A 6 8.96 -8.84 9.46
C VAL A 6 7.58 -9.51 9.37
N LYS A 7 6.74 -9.43 10.41
CA LYS A 7 5.38 -9.99 10.37
C LYS A 7 4.43 -9.18 9.51
N THR A 8 4.58 -7.85 9.51
CA THR A 8 3.82 -6.95 8.66
C THR A 8 4.22 -7.13 7.21
N ASP A 9 5.51 -7.16 6.88
CA ASP A 9 6.01 -7.44 5.52
C ASP A 9 5.40 -8.74 4.96
N LEU A 10 5.45 -9.84 5.73
CA LEU A 10 4.89 -11.12 5.31
C LEU A 10 3.36 -11.08 5.13
N TRP A 11 2.65 -10.31 5.95
CA TRP A 11 1.21 -10.15 5.81
C TRP A 11 0.85 -9.33 4.57
N VAL A 12 1.60 -8.25 4.29
CA VAL A 12 1.48 -7.48 3.05
C VAL A 12 1.76 -8.35 1.83
N TYR A 13 2.75 -9.23 1.90
CA TYR A 13 3.03 -10.21 0.85
C TYR A 13 1.85 -11.16 0.58
N GLU A 14 1.20 -11.69 1.62
CA GLU A 14 0.01 -12.54 1.41
C GLU A 14 -1.15 -11.75 0.78
N LEU A 15 -1.38 -10.49 1.17
CA LEU A 15 -2.37 -9.63 0.51
C LEU A 15 -2.06 -9.40 -0.98
N LEU A 16 -0.78 -9.21 -1.33
CA LEU A 16 -0.35 -9.07 -2.73
C LEU A 16 -0.65 -10.34 -3.52
N LYS A 17 -0.32 -11.49 -2.94
CA LYS A 17 -0.55 -12.81 -3.52
C LYS A 17 -2.04 -13.12 -3.70
N GLU A 18 -2.88 -12.80 -2.72
CA GLU A 18 -4.34 -12.91 -2.82
C GLU A 18 -4.92 -12.03 -3.93
N ALA A 19 -4.37 -10.83 -4.11
CA ALA A 19 -4.76 -9.93 -5.20
C ALA A 19 -4.21 -10.34 -6.59
N GLY A 20 -3.30 -11.33 -6.65
CA GLY A 20 -2.62 -11.73 -7.87
C GLY A 20 -1.59 -10.70 -8.36
N ILE A 21 -0.98 -9.95 -7.45
CA ILE A 21 0.02 -8.93 -7.74
C ILE A 21 1.40 -9.47 -7.34
N SER A 22 2.37 -9.35 -8.25
CA SER A 22 3.76 -9.71 -7.99
C SER A 22 4.62 -8.44 -7.98
N LEU A 23 5.17 -8.11 -6.82
CA LEU A 23 6.13 -7.02 -6.63
C LEU A 23 7.43 -7.58 -6.05
N ASP A 24 8.53 -6.91 -6.33
CA ASP A 24 9.83 -7.27 -5.78
C ASP A 24 9.99 -6.69 -4.36
N PRO A 25 10.43 -7.49 -3.38
CA PRO A 25 10.75 -6.96 -2.06
C PRO A 25 12.07 -6.17 -2.08
N GLN A 26 12.16 -5.12 -1.25
CA GLN A 26 13.40 -4.37 -1.00
C GLN A 26 14.07 -3.80 -2.27
N GLY A 27 13.29 -3.29 -3.20
CA GLY A 27 13.79 -2.70 -4.45
C GLY A 27 13.00 -3.19 -5.66
N SER A 28 13.64 -3.28 -6.82
CA SER A 28 13.03 -3.86 -8.01
C SER A 28 14.05 -4.55 -8.90
N SER A 29 13.63 -5.64 -9.55
CA SER A 29 14.35 -6.34 -10.61
C SER A 29 14.24 -5.62 -11.96
N ILE A 30 13.26 -4.73 -12.13
CA ILE A 30 13.10 -3.89 -13.31
C ILE A 30 14.23 -2.87 -13.34
N LYS A 31 15.09 -2.95 -14.36
CA LYS A 31 16.32 -2.16 -14.46
C LYS A 31 16.09 -0.66 -14.24
N GLU A 32 15.06 -0.10 -14.88
CA GLU A 32 14.74 1.32 -14.77
C GLU A 32 14.36 1.73 -13.34
N LEU A 33 13.49 0.96 -12.67
CA LEU A 33 13.12 1.23 -11.28
C LEU A 33 14.31 1.04 -10.34
N ASN A 34 15.10 -0.01 -10.54
CA ASN A 34 16.30 -0.27 -9.77
C ASN A 34 17.31 0.87 -9.87
N ASP A 35 17.56 1.37 -11.09
CA ASP A 35 18.48 2.46 -11.32
C ASP A 35 17.99 3.76 -10.67
N ALA A 36 16.69 4.05 -10.75
CA ALA A 36 16.09 5.20 -10.04
C ALA A 36 16.24 5.07 -8.52
N LEU A 37 16.02 3.88 -7.95
CA LEU A 37 16.09 3.65 -6.50
C LEU A 37 17.50 3.81 -5.90
N LYS A 38 18.56 3.79 -6.72
CA LYS A 38 19.95 3.95 -6.24
C LYS A 38 20.23 5.28 -5.54
N THR A 39 19.39 6.29 -5.75
CA THR A 39 19.51 7.63 -5.13
C THR A 39 18.32 7.99 -4.25
N ALA A 40 17.43 7.03 -3.97
CA ALA A 40 16.13 7.28 -3.33
C ALA A 40 16.13 7.19 -1.79
N SER A 41 17.29 7.19 -1.10
CA SER A 41 17.33 6.98 0.35
C SER A 41 16.51 8.02 1.15
N LYS A 42 15.69 7.52 2.08
CA LYS A 42 14.91 8.31 3.05
C LYS A 42 15.77 9.20 3.97
N SER A 43 17.05 8.86 4.12
CA SER A 43 17.98 9.62 4.98
C SER A 43 18.54 10.88 4.32
N GLY A 44 18.21 11.13 3.04
CA GLY A 44 18.61 12.34 2.30
C GLY A 44 20.08 12.37 1.87
N LYS A 45 20.82 11.26 2.00
CA LYS A 45 22.25 11.17 1.69
C LYS A 45 22.57 10.67 0.26
N GLY A 46 21.57 10.63 -0.64
CA GLY A 46 21.75 10.16 -2.01
C GLY A 46 22.11 8.67 -2.14
N ASN A 47 21.89 7.89 -1.08
CA ASN A 47 22.13 6.45 -1.07
C ASN A 47 20.95 5.67 -1.68
N VAL A 48 21.14 4.36 -1.81
CA VAL A 48 20.11 3.44 -2.27
C VAL A 48 18.88 3.48 -1.35
N GLY A 49 17.71 3.49 -1.97
CA GLY A 49 16.41 3.33 -1.32
C GLY A 49 15.91 1.89 -1.42
N PHE A 50 15.24 1.44 -0.37
CA PHE A 50 14.72 0.09 -0.25
C PHE A 50 13.25 0.18 0.19
N PRO A 51 12.31 0.47 -0.74
CA PRO A 51 10.89 0.31 -0.44
C PRO A 51 10.62 -1.15 -0.03
N GLU A 52 9.67 -1.39 0.86
CA GLU A 52 9.34 -2.77 1.26
C GLU A 52 8.93 -3.61 0.06
N TYR A 53 8.11 -3.07 -0.86
CA TYR A 53 7.81 -3.68 -2.16
C TYR A 53 7.77 -2.65 -3.30
N CYS A 54 8.23 -3.03 -4.50
CA CYS A 54 8.12 -2.21 -5.69
C CYS A 54 8.01 -3.05 -6.97
N GLY A 55 7.24 -2.57 -7.95
CA GLY A 55 7.07 -3.26 -9.22
C GLY A 55 6.12 -2.51 -10.14
N VAL A 56 5.68 -3.20 -11.20
CA VAL A 56 4.80 -2.63 -12.22
C VAL A 56 3.61 -3.54 -12.43
N VAL A 57 2.41 -2.95 -12.44
CA VAL A 57 1.18 -3.58 -12.90
C VAL A 57 0.68 -2.79 -14.10
N GLN A 58 0.66 -3.41 -15.27
CA GLN A 58 0.42 -2.73 -16.55
C GLN A 58 1.37 -1.55 -16.78
N ASP A 59 0.86 -0.32 -16.80
CA ASP A 59 1.63 0.91 -16.94
C ASP A 59 1.76 1.70 -15.63
N PHE A 60 1.38 1.09 -14.50
CA PHE A 60 1.44 1.70 -13.17
C PHE A 60 2.62 1.14 -12.38
N VAL A 61 3.49 2.02 -11.89
CA VAL A 61 4.44 1.64 -10.85
C VAL A 61 3.67 1.55 -9.54
N ILE A 62 3.83 0.44 -8.82
CA ILE A 62 3.33 0.30 -7.46
C ILE A 62 4.54 0.27 -6.53
N VAL A 63 4.53 1.13 -5.52
CA VAL A 63 5.54 1.14 -4.47
C VAL A 63 4.85 1.14 -3.11
N ILE A 64 5.28 0.24 -2.23
CA ILE A 64 4.65 0.02 -0.93
C ILE A 64 5.66 0.29 0.17
N GLU A 65 5.19 0.99 1.19
CA GLU A 65 5.86 1.09 2.47
C GLU A 65 4.95 0.61 3.59
N ASP A 66 5.52 -0.09 4.55
CA ASP A 66 4.77 -0.57 5.70
C ASP A 66 5.39 -0.27 7.08
N LYS A 67 4.52 -0.25 8.10
CA LYS A 67 4.91 -0.10 9.52
C LYS A 67 4.04 -0.99 10.41
N ALA A 68 4.65 -1.69 11.37
CA ALA A 68 3.89 -2.60 12.23
C ALA A 68 2.87 -1.93 13.18
N ASP A 69 2.99 -0.62 13.43
CA ASP A 69 2.10 0.12 14.32
C ASP A 69 1.22 1.09 13.54
N VAL A 70 -0.09 1.01 13.72
CA VAL A 70 -1.07 1.90 13.10
C VAL A 70 -0.93 3.37 13.53
N VAL A 71 -0.28 3.65 14.66
CA VAL A 71 0.08 5.04 15.04
C VAL A 71 1.12 5.63 14.08
N LYS A 72 1.93 4.78 13.46
CA LYS A 72 2.94 5.15 12.46
C LYS A 72 2.42 5.10 11.03
N HIS A 73 1.11 5.28 10.84
CA HIS A 73 0.51 5.25 9.50
C HIS A 73 0.88 6.47 8.66
N ILE A 74 0.61 7.66 9.19
CA ILE A 74 0.79 8.94 8.50
C ILE A 74 1.09 10.05 9.50
N GLN A 75 2.10 10.88 9.20
CA GLN A 75 2.38 12.11 9.90
C GLN A 75 2.07 13.30 9.01
N ARG A 76 1.27 14.25 9.51
CA ARG A 76 0.96 15.51 8.83
C ARG A 76 1.74 16.68 9.42
N ASN A 77 1.98 17.70 8.62
CA ASN A 77 2.54 18.99 9.05
C ASN A 77 1.42 19.95 9.52
N ASN A 78 1.78 21.20 9.84
CA ASN A 78 0.83 22.19 10.34
C ASN A 78 -0.27 22.54 9.32
N ASP A 79 0.03 22.45 8.03
CA ASP A 79 -0.90 22.70 6.92
C ASP A 79 -1.76 21.48 6.58
N GLN A 80 -1.72 20.43 7.41
CA GLN A 80 -2.39 19.14 7.20
C GLN A 80 -1.93 18.37 5.95
N LEU A 81 -0.77 18.71 5.38
CA LEU A 81 -0.14 17.97 4.29
C LEU A 81 0.72 16.82 4.83
N ILE A 82 0.94 15.78 4.02
CA ILE A 82 1.85 14.68 4.38
C ILE A 82 3.26 15.24 4.63
N CYS A 83 3.77 15.08 5.85
CA CYS A 83 5.05 15.64 6.26
C CYS A 83 6.21 15.02 5.45
N ARG A 84 7.11 15.86 4.95
CA ARG A 84 8.25 15.46 4.10
C ARG A 84 9.61 15.58 4.79
N GLU A 85 9.62 15.72 6.11
CA GLU A 85 10.86 15.69 6.87
C GLU A 85 11.42 14.25 6.98
N ASN A 86 12.74 14.10 6.97
CA ASN A 86 13.41 12.79 6.98
C ASN A 86 12.91 11.85 8.07
N LYS A 87 12.62 12.39 9.27
CA LYS A 87 12.09 11.59 10.39
C LYS A 87 10.70 11.05 10.07
N SER A 88 9.81 11.88 9.53
CA SER A 88 8.47 11.46 9.12
C SER A 88 8.51 10.46 7.97
N ILE A 89 9.35 10.71 6.95
CA ILE A 89 9.55 9.80 5.82
C ILE A 89 10.02 8.42 6.29
N THR A 90 10.92 8.37 7.27
CA THR A 90 11.47 7.11 7.77
C THR A 90 10.52 6.39 8.72
N ASP A 91 9.85 7.14 9.60
CA ASP A 91 9.10 6.56 10.72
C ASP A 91 7.65 6.22 10.37
N PHE A 92 7.09 6.73 9.25
CA PHE A 92 5.67 6.59 8.90
C PHE A 92 5.46 6.00 7.50
N ALA A 93 4.49 5.09 7.37
CA ALA A 93 4.24 4.30 6.17
C ALA A 93 3.88 5.16 4.95
N VAL A 94 2.84 5.99 5.06
CA VAL A 94 2.36 6.83 3.94
C VAL A 94 3.43 7.86 3.54
N ASN A 95 4.17 8.41 4.50
CA ASN A 95 5.24 9.37 4.24
C ASN A 95 6.41 8.73 3.48
N GLY A 96 6.81 7.52 3.84
CA GLY A 96 7.80 6.71 3.12
C GLY A 96 7.33 6.36 1.72
N ALA A 97 6.10 5.90 1.57
CA ALA A 97 5.51 5.54 0.27
C ALA A 97 5.52 6.74 -0.68
N LEU A 98 5.06 7.90 -0.19
CA LEU A 98 5.04 9.14 -0.96
C LEU A 98 6.45 9.59 -1.37
N HIS A 99 7.44 9.44 -0.49
CA HIS A 99 8.83 9.76 -0.81
C HIS A 99 9.33 8.93 -1.99
N TYR A 100 9.15 7.60 -1.95
CA TYR A 100 9.54 6.75 -3.06
C TYR A 100 8.72 7.00 -4.32
N GLY A 101 7.42 7.20 -4.18
CA GLY A 101 6.54 7.42 -5.32
C GLY A 101 6.90 8.67 -6.12
N ILE A 102 7.18 9.79 -5.44
CA ILE A 102 7.67 11.00 -6.13
C ILE A 102 9.03 10.75 -6.77
N HIS A 103 9.94 10.10 -6.05
CA HIS A 103 11.27 9.82 -6.59
C HIS A 103 11.20 8.99 -7.87
N LEU A 104 10.38 7.94 -7.88
CA LEU A 104 10.16 7.09 -9.06
C LEU A 104 9.50 7.86 -10.21
N ALA A 105 8.48 8.68 -9.93
CA ALA A 105 7.83 9.50 -10.96
C ALA A 105 8.80 10.49 -11.64
N GLN A 106 9.76 11.04 -10.89
CA GLN A 106 10.71 12.03 -11.41
C GLN A 106 11.94 11.43 -12.07
N ASN A 107 12.27 10.16 -11.80
CA ASN A 107 13.51 9.52 -12.24
C ASN A 107 13.28 8.29 -13.13
N THR A 108 12.05 8.11 -13.62
CA THR A 108 11.69 7.04 -14.56
C THR A 108 10.79 7.59 -15.66
N SER A 109 10.54 6.79 -16.69
CA SER A 109 9.62 7.10 -17.80
C SER A 109 8.15 6.84 -17.45
N TYR A 110 7.86 6.23 -16.30
CA TYR A 110 6.50 5.94 -15.86
C TYR A 110 5.78 7.22 -15.45
N LYS A 111 4.52 7.33 -15.89
CA LYS A 111 3.69 8.52 -15.66
C LYS A 111 2.66 8.35 -14.56
N LYS A 112 2.48 7.11 -14.11
CA LYS A 112 1.46 6.70 -13.16
C LYS A 112 2.12 5.90 -12.06
N VAL A 113 2.15 6.47 -10.86
CA VAL A 113 2.68 5.79 -9.68
C VAL A 113 1.58 5.71 -8.64
N ILE A 114 1.34 4.50 -8.11
CA ILE A 114 0.50 4.25 -6.95
C ILE A 114 1.42 3.96 -5.77
N ALA A 115 1.56 4.94 -4.88
CA ALA A 115 2.31 4.79 -3.64
C ALA A 115 1.36 4.38 -2.51
N ILE A 116 1.65 3.29 -1.81
CA ILE A 116 0.74 2.72 -0.81
C ILE A 116 1.43 2.66 0.54
N GLY A 117 0.87 3.35 1.53
CA GLY A 117 1.26 3.19 2.92
C GLY A 117 0.40 2.14 3.61
N VAL A 118 1.02 1.13 4.21
CA VAL A 118 0.35 0.11 5.01
C VAL A 118 0.79 0.22 6.47
N SER A 119 -0.12 0.06 7.41
CA SER A 119 0.29 -0.13 8.80
C SER A 119 -0.55 -1.13 9.57
N GLY A 120 0.06 -1.77 10.57
CA GLY A 120 -0.60 -2.73 11.44
C GLY A 120 -0.41 -4.18 11.02
N ASN A 121 -1.49 -4.96 11.13
CA ASN A 121 -1.55 -6.38 10.83
C ASN A 121 -2.99 -6.82 10.50
N GLU A 122 -3.16 -8.10 10.17
CA GLU A 122 -4.44 -8.75 9.87
C GLU A 122 -5.62 -8.32 10.78
N LYS A 123 -5.40 -8.14 12.10
CA LYS A 123 -6.49 -7.81 13.04
C LYS A 123 -6.88 -6.34 13.04
N ARG A 124 -5.91 -5.45 12.82
CA ARG A 124 -6.07 -3.99 12.84
C ARG A 124 -5.00 -3.38 11.95
N HIS A 125 -5.44 -2.83 10.83
CA HIS A 125 -4.57 -2.20 9.85
C HIS A 125 -5.18 -0.96 9.22
N LYS A 126 -4.38 -0.30 8.39
CA LYS A 126 -4.78 0.72 7.43
C LYS A 126 -3.98 0.54 6.15
N ILE A 127 -4.63 0.74 5.00
CA ILE A 127 -3.98 0.76 3.69
C ILE A 127 -4.45 2.05 3.00
N SER A 128 -3.54 3.01 2.83
CA SER A 128 -3.83 4.30 2.21
C SER A 128 -3.04 4.44 0.91
N PRO A 129 -3.71 4.42 -0.25
CA PRO A 129 -3.09 4.62 -1.54
C PRO A 129 -3.01 6.12 -1.89
N LEU A 130 -1.97 6.48 -2.62
CA LEU A 130 -1.75 7.79 -3.22
C LEU A 130 -1.51 7.59 -4.72
N PHE A 131 -2.14 8.41 -5.55
CA PHE A 131 -1.74 8.53 -6.95
C PHE A 131 -0.71 9.65 -7.10
N ILE A 132 0.33 9.43 -7.91
CA ILE A 132 1.37 10.41 -8.22
C ILE A 132 1.57 10.42 -9.74
N ASN A 133 1.51 11.61 -10.34
CA ASN A 133 1.71 11.80 -11.78
C ASN A 133 3.19 12.03 -12.15
N GLU A 134 3.51 12.15 -13.44
CA GLU A 134 4.89 12.35 -13.91
C GLU A 134 5.56 13.64 -13.39
N ARG A 135 4.79 14.60 -12.85
CA ARG A 135 5.31 15.84 -12.27
C ARG A 135 5.65 15.71 -10.79
N GLY A 136 5.32 14.57 -10.17
CA GLY A 136 5.43 14.35 -8.73
C GLY A 136 4.28 14.98 -7.93
N GLU A 137 3.23 15.47 -8.59
CA GLU A 137 2.02 15.91 -7.90
C GLU A 137 1.25 14.69 -7.43
N TYR A 138 0.73 14.72 -6.20
CA TYR A 138 0.05 13.58 -5.60
C TYR A 138 -1.41 13.90 -5.24
N LYS A 139 -2.22 12.84 -5.23
CA LYS A 139 -3.61 12.83 -4.77
C LYS A 139 -3.78 11.72 -3.74
N GLU A 140 -4.28 12.05 -2.57
CA GLU A 140 -4.72 11.06 -1.59
C GLU A 140 -5.99 10.38 -2.10
N LEU A 141 -6.03 9.05 -2.02
CA LEU A 141 -7.18 8.23 -2.43
C LEU A 141 -7.82 7.61 -1.19
N ASP A 142 -9.04 7.09 -1.33
CA ASP A 142 -9.76 6.48 -0.22
C ASP A 142 -9.02 5.23 0.31
N ASP A 143 -9.07 5.04 1.63
CA ASP A 143 -8.52 3.85 2.29
C ASP A 143 -9.17 2.58 1.72
N VAL A 144 -8.38 1.52 1.57
CA VAL A 144 -8.82 0.20 1.09
C VAL A 144 -8.52 -0.88 2.12
N GLU A 145 -9.13 -2.05 1.97
CA GLU A 145 -8.89 -3.23 2.84
C GLU A 145 -7.99 -4.29 2.17
N THR A 146 -7.91 -4.30 0.83
CA THR A 146 -7.11 -5.26 0.05
C THR A 146 -6.47 -4.58 -1.16
N PHE A 147 -5.53 -5.27 -1.82
CA PHE A 147 -4.91 -4.79 -3.06
C PHE A 147 -5.67 -5.19 -4.35
N THR A 148 -6.85 -5.79 -4.24
CA THR A 148 -7.61 -6.30 -5.40
C THR A 148 -7.89 -5.22 -6.45
N LEU A 149 -8.06 -3.95 -6.04
CA LEU A 149 -8.26 -2.83 -6.96
C LEU A 149 -7.04 -2.49 -7.83
N PHE A 150 -5.83 -2.89 -7.39
CA PHE A 150 -4.57 -2.55 -8.06
C PHE A 150 -4.00 -3.70 -8.87
N ASN A 151 -4.75 -4.79 -9.04
CA ASN A 151 -4.31 -5.90 -9.88
C ASN A 151 -4.51 -5.59 -11.37
N ASP A 152 -3.93 -6.45 -12.21
CA ASP A 152 -3.96 -6.30 -13.67
C ASP A 152 -5.38 -6.12 -14.23
N LYS A 153 -6.39 -6.78 -13.64
CA LYS A 153 -7.77 -6.71 -14.10
C LYS A 153 -8.46 -5.39 -13.76
N ASN A 154 -8.15 -4.81 -12.60
CA ASN A 154 -8.94 -3.73 -12.02
C ASN A 154 -8.26 -2.35 -12.08
N ILE A 155 -6.93 -2.29 -12.20
CA ILE A 155 -6.17 -1.04 -12.00
C ILE A 155 -6.51 0.07 -13.01
N LYS A 156 -6.83 -0.30 -14.26
CA LYS A 156 -7.25 0.67 -15.30
C LYS A 156 -8.61 1.29 -14.98
N GLU A 157 -9.59 0.46 -14.63
CA GLU A 157 -10.92 0.95 -14.24
C GLU A 157 -10.82 1.81 -12.97
N TYR A 158 -10.04 1.36 -11.99
CA TYR A 158 -9.79 2.13 -10.77
C TYR A 158 -9.21 3.51 -11.09
N TYR A 159 -8.22 3.57 -12.00
CA TYR A 159 -7.63 4.83 -12.44
C TYR A 159 -8.64 5.76 -13.12
N THR A 160 -9.40 5.27 -14.10
CA THR A 160 -10.40 6.08 -14.80
C THR A 160 -11.45 6.63 -13.84
N LYS A 161 -12.00 5.76 -12.98
CA LYS A 161 -13.13 6.12 -12.11
C LYS A 161 -12.73 6.96 -10.89
N TYR A 162 -11.70 6.55 -10.14
CA TYR A 162 -11.36 7.18 -8.87
C TYR A 162 -10.25 8.24 -8.99
N ILE A 163 -9.33 8.06 -9.94
CA ILE A 163 -8.22 8.99 -10.13
C ILE A 163 -8.61 10.10 -11.10
N LEU A 164 -9.04 9.77 -12.33
CA LEU A 164 -9.48 10.75 -13.34
C LEU A 164 -10.88 11.31 -13.08
N LYS A 165 -11.73 10.61 -12.32
CA LYS A 165 -13.14 10.98 -12.08
C LYS A 165 -13.97 11.05 -13.37
N GLU A 166 -13.68 10.16 -14.30
CA GLU A 166 -14.47 10.00 -15.53
C GLU A 166 -15.61 9.01 -15.27
N GLU A 167 -16.79 9.30 -15.82
CA GLU A 167 -17.91 8.36 -15.82
C GLU A 167 -17.59 7.21 -16.79
N THR A 168 -17.67 5.98 -16.31
CA THR A 168 -17.54 4.76 -17.11
C THR A 168 -18.93 4.19 -17.37
N ASP A 169 -19.22 3.74 -18.59
CA ASP A 169 -20.53 3.16 -18.98
C ASP A 169 -20.95 1.92 -18.15
N ASP A 170 -20.02 1.32 -17.39
CA ASP A 170 -20.29 0.20 -16.49
C ASP A 170 -20.54 0.68 -15.05
N GLU A 171 -21.80 0.97 -14.72
CA GLU A 171 -22.23 1.38 -13.38
C GLU A 171 -22.08 0.28 -12.29
N LYS A 172 -21.67 -0.95 -12.61
CA LYS A 172 -21.86 -2.09 -11.68
C LYS A 172 -20.64 -2.80 -11.10
N THR A 173 -19.43 -2.68 -11.62
CA THR A 173 -18.41 -3.68 -11.27
C THR A 173 -17.54 -3.34 -10.05
N THR A 174 -17.09 -2.09 -9.87
CA THR A 174 -16.13 -1.78 -8.79
C THR A 174 -16.71 -1.59 -7.40
N VAL A 175 -17.92 -1.03 -7.28
CA VAL A 175 -18.56 -0.79 -5.97
C VAL A 175 -19.02 -2.11 -5.34
N GLU A 176 -19.43 -3.06 -6.17
CA GLU A 176 -19.75 -4.44 -5.73
C GLU A 176 -18.47 -5.19 -5.34
N ILE A 177 -17.36 -5.08 -6.10
CA ILE A 177 -16.06 -5.67 -5.70
C ILE A 177 -15.57 -5.10 -4.34
N LEU A 178 -15.67 -3.79 -4.13
CA LEU A 178 -15.26 -3.14 -2.88
C LEU A 178 -16.13 -3.55 -1.69
N LYS A 179 -17.44 -3.76 -1.91
CA LYS A 179 -18.35 -4.27 -0.88
C LYS A 179 -18.13 -5.75 -0.59
N ASP A 180 -17.93 -6.57 -1.62
CA ASP A 180 -17.75 -8.01 -1.49
C ASP A 180 -16.40 -8.37 -0.85
N ALA A 181 -15.33 -7.63 -1.16
CA ALA A 181 -14.04 -7.82 -0.51
C ALA A 181 -14.12 -7.50 1.00
N LYS A 182 -14.85 -6.44 1.36
CA LYS A 182 -15.08 -6.07 2.77
C LYS A 182 -15.95 -7.10 3.50
N ALA A 183 -17.03 -7.57 2.88
CA ALA A 183 -17.92 -8.58 3.45
C ALA A 183 -17.20 -9.93 3.65
N LEU A 184 -16.44 -10.39 2.64
CA LEU A 184 -15.66 -11.63 2.73
C LEU A 184 -14.59 -11.56 3.83
N HIS A 185 -13.92 -10.42 3.97
CA HIS A 185 -12.92 -10.22 5.04
C HIS A 185 -13.57 -10.17 6.43
N GLU A 186 -14.74 -9.56 6.58
CA GLU A 186 -15.52 -9.57 7.83
C GLU A 186 -16.02 -10.98 8.19
N ASP A 187 -16.48 -11.74 7.20
CA ASP A 187 -16.95 -13.12 7.38
C ASP A 187 -15.81 -14.08 7.79
N LEU A 188 -14.64 -13.98 7.15
CA LEU A 188 -13.44 -14.74 7.54
C LEU A 188 -12.94 -14.35 8.94
N ARG A 189 -13.00 -13.07 9.29
CA ARG A 189 -12.65 -12.56 10.63
C ARG A 189 -13.60 -13.09 11.71
N ASN A 190 -14.89 -13.27 11.39
CA ASN A 190 -15.89 -13.81 12.30
C ASN A 190 -15.80 -15.34 12.39
N ALA A 191 -15.53 -16.05 11.29
CA ALA A 191 -15.35 -17.50 11.27
C ALA A 191 -14.12 -17.97 12.09
N ASN A 192 -13.06 -17.16 12.14
CA ASN A 192 -11.87 -17.41 12.96
C ASN A 192 -12.04 -17.01 14.45
N LYS A 193 -13.17 -16.42 14.84
CA LYS A 193 -13.57 -16.30 16.25
C LYS A 193 -14.34 -17.55 16.67
N ILE A 194 -13.65 -18.68 16.81
CA ILE A 194 -14.20 -19.78 17.61
C ILE A 194 -14.20 -19.30 19.06
N PRO A 195 -15.34 -19.30 19.78
CA PRO A 195 -15.35 -18.96 21.19
C PRO A 195 -14.48 -19.96 21.97
N GLU A 196 -13.48 -19.47 22.71
CA GLU A 196 -12.90 -20.20 23.83
C GLU A 196 -14.00 -20.40 24.90
N THR A 197 -14.84 -21.40 24.71
CA THR A 197 -15.79 -21.84 25.74
C THR A 197 -15.83 -23.37 25.76
N ILE A 198 -14.69 -23.99 26.05
CA ILE A 198 -14.66 -25.23 26.83
C ILE A 198 -13.47 -25.15 27.80
N SER A 199 -13.48 -24.16 28.70
CA SER A 199 -12.81 -24.28 30.00
C SER A 199 -13.91 -24.34 31.06
N GLY A 200 -14.12 -25.50 31.67
CA GLY A 200 -15.03 -25.65 32.79
C GLY A 200 -16.18 -26.61 32.53
N LEU A 201 -15.87 -27.90 32.42
CA LEU A 201 -16.70 -28.93 33.01
C LEU A 201 -15.81 -29.74 33.95
N SER A 202 -15.53 -29.17 35.13
CA SER A 202 -15.63 -30.01 36.31
C SER A 202 -17.11 -30.11 36.65
N LEU A 203 -17.61 -31.32 36.90
CA LEU A 203 -18.60 -31.59 37.93
C LEU A 203 -18.80 -33.12 38.05
N SER A 204 -18.57 -33.56 39.29
CA SER A 204 -18.85 -34.84 39.95
C SER A 204 -18.26 -36.12 39.37
#